data_AF-A0A849FJ82-F1
#
_entry.id   AF-A0A849FJ82-F1
#
_cell.length_a   1.000
_cell.length_b   1.000
_cell.length_c   1.000
_cell.angle_alpha   90.00
_cell.angle_beta   90.00
_cell.angle_gamma   90.00
#
_symmetry.space_group_name_H-M   'P 1'
#
loop_
_entity.id
_entity.type
_entity.pdbx_description
1 polymer ?
#
loop_
_entity_poly.entity_id
_entity_poly.type
_entity_poly.pdbx_seq_one_letter_code
_entity_poly.pdbx_strand_id
1 'polypeptide(L)'
;MKTSNQPFIGTIVHFLFSIGILFVFAACNNGPKKDTTTKTETEEIAKVDNVYWNVKAIHPEGQSLDVKAFEAAGKSYDIKAIQNSDQDSFLDVKCIVDGQPLPVKMLESANQFVPV
;
A
#
# COMPACT_ATOMS: atom_id res chain seq x y z
N MET A 1 67.05 18.92 27.77
CA MET A 1 66.29 20.13 27.41
C MET A 1 65.08 19.66 26.61
N LYS A 2 63.89 19.55 27.22
CA LYS A 2 62.66 19.09 26.54
C LYS A 2 61.92 20.33 26.06
N THR A 3 61.96 20.62 24.77
CA THR A 3 61.16 21.69 24.16
C THR A 3 59.78 21.15 23.81
N SER A 4 58.77 21.83 24.36
CA SER A 4 57.35 21.47 24.30
C SER A 4 56.74 21.87 22.95
N ASN A 5 56.36 20.87 22.15
CA ASN A 5 55.61 21.06 20.90
C ASN A 5 54.11 20.69 21.07
N GLN A 6 53.56 20.84 22.27
CA GLN A 6 52.16 20.46 22.55
C GLN A 6 51.08 21.31 21.86
N PRO A 7 51.23 22.62 21.51
CA PRO A 7 50.12 23.36 20.92
C PRO A 7 49.95 23.13 19.40
N PHE A 8 50.96 22.58 18.72
CA PHE A 8 50.95 22.48 17.25
C PHE A 8 50.16 21.27 16.73
N ILE A 9 50.26 20.13 17.42
CA ILE A 9 49.58 18.88 17.02
C ILE A 9 48.06 18.98 17.25
N GLY A 10 47.63 19.56 18.37
CA GLY A 10 46.20 19.72 18.68
C GLY A 10 45.48 20.62 17.68
N THR A 11 46.14 21.69 17.23
CA THR A 11 45.57 22.65 16.26
C THR A 11 45.48 22.04 14.86
N ILE A 12 46.49 21.25 14.45
CA ILE A 12 46.46 20.51 13.18
C ILE A 12 45.36 19.44 13.18
N VAL A 13 45.18 18.73 14.29
CA VAL A 13 44.11 17.71 14.41
C VAL A 13 42.72 18.37 14.37
N HIS A 14 42.52 19.52 15.01
CA HIS A 14 41.26 20.26 14.92
C HIS A 14 40.99 20.79 13.50
N PHE A 15 42.04 21.24 12.80
CA PHE A 15 41.92 21.71 11.42
C PHE A 15 41.57 20.57 10.46
N LEU A 16 42.19 19.40 10.64
CA LEU A 16 41.86 18.18 9.89
C LEU A 16 40.44 17.67 10.18
N PHE A 17 39.99 17.75 11.44
CA PHE A 17 38.62 17.38 11.81
C PHE A 17 37.58 18.35 11.24
N SER A 18 37.88 19.65 11.23
CA SER A 18 37.02 20.69 10.66
C SER A 18 36.91 20.58 9.13
N ILE A 19 37.99 20.21 8.44
CA ILE A 19 37.97 19.93 6.99
C ILE A 19 37.13 18.69 6.68
N GLY A 20 37.22 17.63 7.48
CA GLY A 20 36.40 16.43 7.32
C GLY A 20 34.90 16.71 7.43
N ILE A 21 34.50 17.56 8.40
CA ILE A 21 33.11 18.00 8.56
C ILE A 21 32.62 18.82 7.35
N LEU A 22 33.48 19.71 6.81
CA LEU A 22 33.14 20.50 5.62
C LEU A 22 32.92 19.60 4.38
N PHE A 23 33.68 18.52 4.24
CA PHE A 23 33.49 17.51 3.19
C PHE A 23 32.18 16.73 3.34
N VAL A 24 31.73 16.45 4.58
CA VAL A 24 30.43 15.80 4.83
C VAL A 24 29.27 16.72 4.45
N PHE A 25 29.36 18.02 4.73
CA PHE A 25 28.33 18.99 4.31
C PHE A 25 28.33 19.24 2.80
N ALA A 26 29.49 19.22 2.13
CA ALA A 26 29.58 19.38 0.67
C ALA A 26 29.11 18.14 -0.12
N ALA A 27 29.13 16.94 0.48
CA ALA A 27 28.67 15.70 -0.14
C ALA A 27 27.14 15.61 -0.29
N CYS A 28 26.37 16.54 0.28
CA CYS A 28 24.92 16.62 0.12
C CYS A 28 24.46 17.53 -1.03
N ASN A 29 25.31 17.84 -2.02
CA ASN A 29 24.89 18.66 -3.16
C ASN A 29 24.94 17.97 -4.53
N ASN A 30 25.25 16.68 -4.55
CA ASN A 30 25.10 15.85 -5.75
C ASN A 30 23.91 14.92 -5.56
N GLY A 31 22.71 15.51 -5.50
CA GLY A 31 21.51 14.77 -5.90
C GLY A 31 21.71 14.25 -7.34
N PRO A 32 21.07 13.13 -7.72
CA PRO A 32 21.24 12.56 -9.05
C PRO A 32 21.06 13.64 -10.11
N LYS A 33 21.99 13.69 -11.07
CA LYS A 33 21.83 14.47 -12.30
C LYS A 33 20.45 14.17 -12.83
N LYS A 34 19.67 15.23 -13.05
CA LYS A 34 18.39 15.18 -13.76
C LYS A 34 18.67 14.81 -15.21
N ASP A 35 18.99 13.55 -15.47
CA ASP A 35 18.55 12.91 -16.71
C ASP A 35 17.05 13.11 -16.72
N THR A 36 16.60 13.90 -17.68
CA THR A 36 15.21 14.26 -17.98
C THR A 36 14.22 13.55 -17.08
N THR A 37 13.95 14.13 -15.91
CA THR A 37 12.73 13.82 -15.17
C THR A 37 11.62 14.22 -16.11
N THR A 38 11.16 13.26 -16.92
CA THR A 38 9.75 13.12 -17.29
C THR A 38 9.02 13.57 -16.05
N LYS A 39 8.37 14.73 -16.14
CA LYS A 39 7.47 15.18 -15.08
C LYS A 39 6.70 13.93 -14.69
N THR A 40 6.76 13.53 -13.43
CA THR A 40 5.63 12.80 -12.88
C THR A 40 4.50 13.79 -13.03
N GLU A 41 3.87 13.73 -14.20
CA GLU A 41 2.52 14.20 -14.40
C GLU A 41 1.81 13.52 -13.24
N THR A 42 1.38 14.32 -12.26
CA THR A 42 0.27 13.90 -11.44
C THR A 42 -0.83 13.68 -12.45
N GLU A 43 -0.89 12.47 -12.99
CA GLU A 43 -2.05 12.00 -13.71
C GLU A 43 -3.19 12.34 -12.77
N GLU A 44 -4.07 13.24 -13.21
CA GLU A 44 -5.38 13.35 -12.57
C GLU A 44 -5.89 11.91 -12.57
N ILE A 45 -5.89 11.30 -11.39
CA ILE A 45 -6.44 9.96 -11.21
C ILE A 45 -7.89 10.14 -11.60
N ALA A 46 -8.22 9.80 -12.85
CA ALA A 46 -9.57 9.90 -13.36
C ALA A 46 -10.42 9.15 -12.36
N LYS A 47 -11.30 9.87 -11.66
CA LYS A 47 -12.11 9.28 -10.61
C LYS A 47 -13.11 8.36 -11.30
N VAL A 48 -12.77 7.08 -11.35
CA VAL A 48 -13.67 6.05 -11.88
C VAL A 48 -14.72 5.78 -10.80
N ASP A 49 -15.99 5.93 -11.16
CA ASP A 49 -17.08 5.56 -10.29
C ASP A 49 -17.15 4.05 -10.11
N ASN A 50 -17.44 3.60 -8.89
CA ASN A 50 -17.52 2.18 -8.60
C ASN A 50 -18.77 1.56 -9.26
N VAL A 51 -18.56 0.48 -10.02
CA VAL A 51 -19.63 -0.39 -10.50
C VAL A 51 -19.72 -1.61 -9.59
N TYR A 52 -20.93 -1.91 -9.11
CA TYR A 52 -21.17 -3.04 -8.20
C TYR A 52 -21.81 -4.21 -8.94
N TRP A 53 -21.10 -5.33 -8.98
CA TRP A 53 -21.53 -6.55 -9.65
C TRP A 53 -22.14 -7.53 -8.64
N ASN A 54 -23.16 -8.27 -9.07
CA ASN A 54 -23.77 -9.30 -8.24
C ASN A 54 -22.85 -10.52 -8.13
N VAL A 55 -22.59 -10.97 -6.91
CA VAL A 55 -21.91 -12.24 -6.65
C VAL A 55 -22.96 -13.32 -6.37
N LYS A 56 -22.90 -14.40 -7.13
CA LYS A 56 -23.81 -15.54 -7.04
C LYS A 56 -23.03 -16.84 -7.04
N ALA A 57 -23.47 -17.81 -6.25
CA ALA A 57 -23.03 -19.18 -6.39
C ALA A 57 -23.87 -19.88 -7.45
N ILE A 58 -23.26 -20.83 -8.18
CA ILE A 58 -23.96 -21.63 -9.18
C ILE A 58 -24.01 -23.06 -8.66
N HIS A 59 -25.23 -23.55 -8.44
CA HIS A 59 -25.48 -24.94 -8.09
C HIS A 59 -25.13 -25.85 -9.29
N PRO A 60 -24.68 -27.10 -9.10
CA PRO A 60 -24.32 -27.99 -10.20
C PRO A 60 -25.43 -28.18 -11.25
N GLU A 61 -26.68 -28.05 -10.83
CA GLU A 61 -27.91 -28.13 -11.61
C GLU A 61 -28.25 -26.82 -12.34
N GLY A 62 -27.36 -25.81 -12.27
CA GLY A 62 -27.47 -24.53 -12.96
C GLY A 62 -28.30 -23.46 -12.24
N GLN A 63 -28.77 -23.72 -11.02
CA GLN A 63 -29.51 -22.73 -10.23
C GLN A 63 -28.56 -21.69 -9.64
N SER A 64 -28.97 -20.41 -9.67
CA SER A 64 -28.23 -19.33 -9.03
C SER A 64 -28.63 -19.19 -7.57
N LEU A 65 -27.65 -19.16 -6.68
CA LEU A 65 -27.82 -19.03 -5.24
C LEU A 65 -27.23 -17.70 -4.76
N ASP A 66 -27.87 -17.10 -3.77
CA ASP A 66 -27.41 -15.86 -3.15
C ASP A 66 -26.17 -16.10 -2.29
N VAL A 67 -25.17 -15.23 -2.44
CA VAL A 67 -24.02 -15.15 -1.54
C VAL A 67 -24.24 -13.96 -0.61
N LYS A 68 -24.23 -14.21 0.71
CA LYS A 68 -24.50 -13.21 1.75
C LYS A 68 -23.42 -13.30 2.82
N ALA A 69 -23.02 -12.15 3.37
CA ALA A 69 -22.23 -12.12 4.60
C ALA A 69 -23.17 -12.16 5.81
N PHE A 70 -22.74 -12.83 6.89
CA PHE A 70 -23.46 -12.86 8.15
C PHE A 70 -22.57 -12.29 9.26
N GLU A 71 -23.12 -11.41 10.08
CA GLU A 71 -22.48 -11.02 11.34
C GLU A 71 -22.76 -12.05 12.45
N ALA A 72 -22.08 -11.93 13.59
CA ALA A 72 -22.24 -12.86 14.71
C ALA A 72 -23.68 -12.99 15.24
N ALA A 73 -24.49 -11.94 15.11
CA ALA A 73 -25.90 -11.95 15.50
C ALA A 73 -26.83 -12.57 14.43
N GLY A 74 -26.30 -12.99 13.28
CA GLY A 74 -27.05 -13.63 12.19
C GLY A 74 -27.72 -12.67 11.21
N LYS A 75 -27.52 -11.35 11.34
CA LYS A 75 -27.96 -10.38 10.32
C LYS A 75 -27.15 -10.58 9.04
N SER A 76 -27.84 -10.57 7.90
CA SER A 76 -27.24 -10.75 6.59
C SER A 76 -27.00 -9.43 5.86
N TYR A 77 -25.98 -9.42 5.01
CA TYR A 77 -25.59 -8.28 4.19
C TYR A 77 -25.25 -8.72 2.76
N ASP A 78 -25.37 -7.79 1.82
CA ASP A 78 -25.09 -8.03 0.42
C ASP A 78 -23.58 -8.13 0.16
N ILE A 79 -23.19 -9.14 -0.62
CA ILE A 79 -21.86 -9.26 -1.19
C ILE A 79 -21.88 -8.75 -2.63
N LYS A 80 -20.94 -7.86 -2.96
CA LYS A 80 -20.76 -7.33 -4.32
C LYS A 80 -19.28 -7.42 -4.71
N ALA A 81 -19.04 -7.62 -6.00
CA ALA A 81 -17.72 -7.37 -6.58
C ALA A 81 -17.66 -5.92 -7.04
N ILE A 82 -16.53 -5.25 -6.80
CA ILE A 82 -16.35 -3.82 -7.04
C ILE A 82 -15.38 -3.64 -8.19
N GLN A 83 -15.85 -3.00 -9.25
CA GLN A 83 -15.02 -2.49 -10.33
C GLN A 83 -14.78 -1.01 -10.09
N ASN A 84 -13.51 -0.63 -9.97
CA ASN A 84 -13.04 0.72 -9.67
C ASN A 84 -12.12 1.29 -10.77
N SER A 85 -12.08 0.62 -11.92
CA SER A 85 -11.26 0.93 -13.08
C SER A 85 -11.94 0.44 -14.35
N ASP A 86 -11.33 0.70 -15.50
CA ASP A 86 -11.79 0.25 -16.81
C ASP A 86 -11.59 -1.26 -17.05
N GLN A 87 -10.79 -1.95 -16.22
CA GLN A 87 -10.70 -3.41 -16.22
C GLN A 87 -11.84 -4.06 -15.43
N ASP A 88 -12.27 -5.23 -15.89
CA ASP A 88 -13.31 -6.07 -15.29
C ASP A 88 -12.83 -7.50 -14.95
N SER A 89 -11.55 -7.79 -15.18
CA SER A 89 -10.98 -9.13 -15.03
C SER A 89 -10.63 -9.48 -13.58
N PHE A 90 -10.31 -8.48 -12.75
CA PHE A 90 -9.96 -8.67 -11.34
C PHE A 90 -10.75 -7.69 -10.47
N LEU A 91 -11.73 -8.23 -9.75
CA LEU A 91 -12.65 -7.46 -8.93
C LEU A 91 -12.53 -7.82 -7.45
N ASP A 92 -12.56 -6.79 -6.62
CA ASP A 92 -12.57 -6.94 -5.17
C ASP A 92 -13.96 -7.34 -4.67
N VAL A 93 -14.06 -8.44 -3.94
CA VAL A 93 -15.32 -8.88 -3.33
C VAL A 93 -15.43 -8.35 -1.91
N LYS A 94 -16.49 -7.57 -1.64
CA LYS A 94 -16.72 -6.92 -0.34
C LYS A 94 -18.19 -7.00 0.08
N CYS A 95 -18.40 -6.92 1.39
CA CYS A 95 -19.72 -6.78 1.99
C CYS A 95 -20.15 -5.32 1.97
N ILE A 96 -21.40 -5.03 1.63
CA ILE A 96 -21.95 -3.68 1.65
C ILE A 96 -22.81 -3.50 2.91
N VAL A 97 -22.29 -2.72 3.86
CA VAL A 97 -22.97 -2.37 5.11
C VAL A 97 -23.24 -0.88 5.11
N ASP A 98 -24.51 -0.48 5.11
CA ASP A 98 -24.91 0.93 5.12
C ASP A 98 -24.24 1.76 4.00
N GLY A 99 -24.08 1.16 2.82
CA GLY A 99 -23.43 1.76 1.66
C GLY A 99 -21.90 1.76 1.70
N GLN A 100 -21.28 1.28 2.78
CA GLN A 100 -19.84 1.19 2.93
C GLN A 100 -19.34 -0.22 2.58
N PRO A 101 -18.27 -0.34 1.77
CA PRO A 101 -17.68 -1.62 1.45
C PRO A 101 -16.73 -2.09 2.57
N LEU A 102 -17.02 -3.24 3.17
CA LEU A 102 -16.22 -3.86 4.23
C LEU A 102 -15.55 -5.15 3.74
N PRO A 103 -14.33 -5.46 4.22
CA PRO A 103 -13.67 -6.71 3.92
C PRO A 103 -14.47 -7.89 4.48
N VAL A 104 -14.40 -9.02 3.79
CA VAL A 104 -15.03 -10.27 4.20
C VAL A 104 -14.00 -11.37 4.35
N LYS A 105 -14.29 -12.31 5.23
CA LYS A 105 -13.49 -13.51 5.42
C LYS A 105 -14.38 -14.71 5.14
N MET A 106 -13.95 -15.58 4.24
CA MET A 106 -14.57 -16.90 4.05
C MET A 106 -14.22 -17.78 5.25
N LEU A 107 -15.21 -18.49 5.78
CA LEU A 107 -15.04 -19.41 6.89
C LEU A 107 -15.13 -20.84 6.36
N GLU A 108 -13.98 -21.48 6.21
CA GLU A 108 -13.95 -22.90 5.89
C GLU A 108 -14.52 -23.71 7.06
N SER A 109 -15.52 -24.56 6.79
CA SER A 109 -16.03 -25.53 7.75
C SER A 109 -15.63 -26.95 7.30
N ALA A 110 -15.37 -27.84 8.26
CA ALA A 110 -14.98 -29.23 7.97
C ALA A 110 -16.14 -30.12 7.45
N ASN A 111 -17.33 -29.56 7.23
CA ASN A 111 -18.52 -30.33 6.88
C ASN A 111 -18.78 -30.27 5.35
N GLN A 112 -19.04 -31.42 4.73
CA GLN A 112 -18.94 -31.66 3.28
C GLN A 112 -19.87 -30.80 2.39
N PHE A 113 -20.86 -30.13 2.96
CA PHE A 113 -21.88 -29.35 2.24
C PHE A 113 -21.94 -27.87 2.63
N VAL A 114 -20.87 -27.33 3.23
CA VAL A 114 -20.79 -25.91 3.56
C VAL A 114 -19.53 -25.31 2.97
N PRO A 115 -19.63 -24.53 1.88
CA PRO A 115 -18.87 -23.31 1.83
C PRO A 115 -19.46 -22.32 2.84
N VAL A 116 -18.61 -21.64 3.59
CA VAL A 116 -18.95 -20.31 4.14
C VAL A 116 -17.89 -19.33 3.72
#